data_AF-A0A7S0Q4V4-F1
#
_entry.id   AF-A0A7S0Q4V4-F1
#
_cell.length_a   1.000
_cell.length_b   1.000
_cell.length_c   1.000
_cell.angle_alpha   90.00
_cell.angle_beta   90.00
_cell.angle_gamma   90.00
#
_symmetry.space_group_name_H-M   'P 1'
#
loop_
_entity.id
_entity.type
_entity.pdbx_description
1 polymer ?
#
loop_
_entity_poly.entity_id
_entity_poly.type
_entity_poly.pdbx_seq_one_letter_code
_entity_poly.pdbx_strand_id
1 'polypeptide(L)'
;EIIASSTQSDGMDVPQFGGKRKLGLPITYLELAAGVLDPEVLRRVEAIAQQSNCVGCDGRGLAEAIAKSLPYGCSYAERRRMPPQNKFAVPDDRATPGTIDVRRPPAGTRATCMPTVINMFAQWEMGAALKYNRVKPAPLDSKRQREAWFEECLDAISGLRPRISSIAFPHQIGCGLAGGDWGRYEGMIKLFAQKNPAIEVVICVLKGGGLTAGRAGPSSRGGKSSAPGRPSHSASSGSAS
;
A
#
# COMPACT_ATOMS: atom_id res chain seq x y z
N GLU A 1 -55.96 20.54 -51.64
CA GLU A 1 -54.54 20.31 -51.94
C GLU A 1 -53.79 20.10 -50.64
N ILE A 2 -53.27 18.90 -50.41
CA ILE A 2 -52.35 18.61 -49.30
C ILE A 2 -51.17 17.89 -49.93
N ILE A 3 -50.02 18.55 -49.93
CA ILE A 3 -48.77 18.07 -50.52
C ILE A 3 -48.16 17.06 -49.55
N ALA A 4 -48.01 15.82 -50.01
CA ALA A 4 -47.24 14.78 -49.33
C ALA A 4 -45.74 15.09 -49.46
N SER A 5 -45.06 15.27 -48.32
CA SER A 5 -43.61 15.40 -48.23
C SER A 5 -43.01 14.04 -47.90
N SER A 6 -42.29 13.48 -48.87
CA SER A 6 -41.48 12.27 -48.77
C SER A 6 -40.10 12.64 -48.23
N THR A 7 -39.77 12.21 -47.00
CA THR A 7 -38.40 12.27 -46.49
C THR A 7 -37.70 10.93 -46.69
N GLN A 8 -36.74 10.94 -47.62
CA GLN A 8 -35.75 9.88 -47.79
C GLN A 8 -34.87 9.79 -46.54
N SER A 9 -34.79 8.59 -45.94
CA SER A 9 -33.80 8.27 -44.92
C SER A 9 -32.54 7.73 -45.60
N ASP A 10 -31.54 8.59 -45.75
CA ASP A 10 -30.19 8.21 -46.16
C ASP A 10 -29.59 7.27 -45.11
N GLY A 11 -29.22 6.07 -45.56
CA GLY A 11 -28.51 5.09 -44.77
C GLY A 11 -27.13 5.61 -44.40
N MET A 12 -26.91 5.83 -43.10
CA MET A 12 -25.56 5.98 -42.57
C MET A 12 -24.91 4.60 -42.50
N ASP A 13 -23.95 4.38 -43.38
CA ASP A 13 -22.98 3.29 -43.30
C ASP A 13 -22.33 3.27 -41.92
N VAL A 14 -22.60 2.20 -41.18
CA VAL A 14 -21.91 1.90 -39.92
C VAL A 14 -20.52 1.37 -40.28
N PRO A 15 -19.42 2.04 -39.88
CA PRO A 15 -18.09 1.50 -40.13
C PRO A 15 -17.91 0.21 -39.36
N GLN A 16 -17.86 -0.92 -40.07
CA GLN A 16 -17.40 -2.18 -39.50
C GLN A 16 -15.90 -2.06 -39.20
N PHE A 17 -15.56 -1.72 -37.95
CA PHE A 17 -14.19 -1.82 -37.45
C PHE A 17 -13.82 -3.30 -37.21
N GLY A 18 -13.57 -4.00 -38.32
CA GLY A 18 -12.94 -5.31 -38.37
C GLY A 18 -11.46 -5.21 -38.03
N GLY A 19 -11.13 -5.19 -36.74
CA GLY A 19 -9.77 -5.32 -36.25
C GLY A 19 -9.74 -6.31 -35.09
N LYS A 20 -9.41 -7.58 -35.37
CA LYS A 20 -9.08 -8.56 -34.33
C LYS A 20 -7.80 -8.10 -33.60
N ARG A 21 -7.94 -7.28 -32.57
CA ARG A 21 -6.84 -6.98 -31.63
C ARG A 21 -6.46 -8.30 -30.97
N LYS A 22 -5.17 -8.68 -31.06
CA LYS A 22 -4.60 -9.77 -30.27
C LYS A 22 -4.95 -9.53 -28.79
N LEU A 23 -5.68 -10.45 -28.16
CA LEU A 23 -5.90 -10.47 -26.71
C LEU A 23 -4.55 -10.73 -26.00
N GLY A 24 -3.89 -9.66 -25.57
CA GLY A 24 -2.83 -9.66 -24.57
C GLY A 24 -2.89 -8.28 -23.90
N LEU A 25 -2.81 -8.13 -22.58
CA LEU A 25 -1.91 -8.85 -21.68
C LEU A 25 -2.57 -9.02 -20.30
N PRO A 26 -2.84 -10.26 -19.82
CA PRO A 26 -3.42 -10.46 -18.50
C PRO A 26 -2.28 -10.47 -17.49
N ILE A 27 -1.68 -9.30 -17.22
CA ILE A 27 -0.61 -9.10 -16.23
C ILE A 27 0.76 -9.70 -16.63
N THR A 28 1.82 -8.92 -16.40
CA THR A 28 3.22 -9.40 -16.47
C THR A 28 3.69 -9.79 -15.08
N TYR A 29 4.28 -10.98 -14.92
CA TYR A 29 4.93 -11.39 -13.66
C TYR A 29 6.44 -11.24 -13.79
N LEU A 30 7.07 -10.55 -12.84
CA LEU A 30 8.52 -10.34 -12.82
C LEU A 30 9.11 -10.87 -11.51
N GLU A 31 10.07 -11.79 -11.59
CA GLU A 31 10.86 -12.25 -10.45
C GLU A 31 12.11 -11.39 -10.27
N LEU A 32 12.17 -10.66 -9.16
CA LEU A 32 13.11 -9.54 -8.97
C LEU A 32 13.75 -9.57 -7.58
N ALA A 33 15.00 -9.11 -7.47
CA ALA A 33 15.77 -9.20 -6.23
C ALA A 33 15.19 -8.30 -5.12
N ALA A 34 14.61 -7.15 -5.49
CA ALA A 34 13.96 -6.24 -4.54
C ALA A 34 12.43 -6.14 -4.75
N GLY A 35 11.83 -7.09 -5.47
CA GLY A 35 10.39 -7.11 -5.75
C GLY A 35 9.93 -5.82 -6.43
N VAL A 36 8.89 -5.18 -5.89
CA VAL A 36 8.35 -3.92 -6.45
C VAL A 36 9.31 -2.72 -6.32
N LEU A 37 10.32 -2.82 -5.46
CA LEU A 37 11.35 -1.79 -5.28
C LEU A 37 12.60 -2.05 -6.14
N ASP A 38 12.56 -3.05 -7.02
CA ASP A 38 13.66 -3.32 -7.93
C ASP A 38 13.88 -2.14 -8.89
N PRO A 39 15.14 -1.70 -9.13
CA PRO A 39 15.41 -0.59 -10.03
C PRO A 39 14.85 -0.78 -11.45
N GLU A 40 14.70 -2.03 -11.92
CA GLU A 40 14.02 -2.30 -13.19
C GLU A 40 12.56 -1.85 -13.17
N VAL A 41 11.83 -2.17 -12.11
CA VAL A 41 10.43 -1.77 -11.93
C VAL A 41 10.32 -0.28 -11.74
N LEU A 42 11.13 0.28 -10.83
CA LEU A 42 11.05 1.70 -10.49
C LEU A 42 11.26 2.62 -11.70
N ARG A 43 12.06 2.22 -12.69
CA ARG A 43 12.25 2.98 -13.93
C ARG A 43 11.23 2.69 -15.03
N ARG A 44 10.47 1.59 -14.91
CA ARG A 44 9.57 1.09 -15.96
C ARG A 44 8.15 1.58 -15.78
N VAL A 45 7.63 1.52 -14.56
CA VAL A 45 6.21 1.79 -14.30
C VAL A 45 5.97 3.21 -13.82
N GLU A 46 4.81 3.75 -14.16
CA GLU A 46 4.37 5.07 -13.72
C GLU A 46 3.97 5.07 -12.23
N ALA A 47 3.47 3.94 -11.73
CA ALA A 47 3.07 3.80 -10.35
C ALA A 47 3.46 2.44 -9.74
N ILE A 48 3.69 2.43 -8.44
CA ILE A 48 3.73 1.22 -7.61
C ILE A 48 2.62 1.28 -6.56
N ALA A 49 2.02 0.15 -6.25
CA ALA A 49 1.00 0.04 -5.21
C ALA A 49 1.54 -0.66 -3.95
N GLN A 50 0.99 -0.30 -2.80
CA GLN A 50 1.12 -1.08 -1.58
C GLN A 50 -0.18 -1.09 -0.78
N GLN A 51 -0.41 -2.14 -0.01
CA GLN A 51 -1.47 -2.17 0.99
C GLN A 51 -0.97 -1.56 2.30
N SER A 52 -1.68 -0.55 2.77
CA SER A 52 -1.40 0.21 3.98
C SER A 52 -2.53 0.07 5.00
N ASN A 53 -2.22 0.37 6.26
CA ASN A 53 -3.22 0.35 7.33
C ASN A 53 -3.72 1.77 7.67
N CYS A 54 -4.95 1.86 8.17
CA CYS A 54 -5.63 3.13 8.39
C CYS A 54 -5.17 3.87 9.64
N VAL A 55 -4.73 3.14 10.67
CA VAL A 55 -4.62 3.70 12.04
C VAL A 55 -3.21 3.80 12.60
N GLY A 56 -2.21 3.17 11.98
CA GLY A 56 -0.83 3.18 12.45
C GLY A 56 -0.07 4.44 12.04
N CYS A 57 1.00 4.75 12.77
CA CYS A 57 1.97 5.79 12.41
C CYS A 57 3.27 5.22 11.82
N ASP A 58 3.43 3.89 11.79
CA ASP A 58 4.66 3.24 11.37
C ASP A 58 4.38 2.16 10.33
N GLY A 59 5.09 2.22 9.21
CA GLY A 59 5.15 1.14 8.24
C GLY A 59 5.93 -0.05 8.78
N ARG A 60 5.62 -1.26 8.28
CA ARG A 60 6.38 -2.50 8.51
C ARG A 60 6.48 -3.28 7.21
N GLY A 61 7.54 -4.07 7.06
CA GLY A 61 7.73 -4.89 5.86
C GLY A 61 7.87 -4.01 4.62
N LEU A 62 7.02 -4.21 3.61
CA LEU A 62 7.09 -3.41 2.38
C LEU A 62 6.89 -1.92 2.62
N ALA A 63 5.99 -1.52 3.53
CA ALA A 63 5.74 -0.11 3.81
C ALA A 63 6.97 0.60 4.41
N GLU A 64 7.72 -0.10 5.25
CA GLU A 64 8.98 0.39 5.81
C GLU A 64 10.07 0.47 4.72
N ALA A 65 10.15 -0.53 3.84
CA ALA A 65 11.08 -0.53 2.71
C ALA A 65 10.77 0.61 1.71
N ILE A 66 9.50 0.87 1.42
CA ILE A 66 9.06 2.01 0.60
C ILE A 66 9.44 3.33 1.28
N ALA A 67 9.17 3.50 2.57
CA ALA A 67 9.53 4.73 3.28
C ALA A 67 11.05 5.01 3.27
N LYS A 68 11.87 3.96 3.27
CA LYS A 68 13.33 4.07 3.17
C LYS A 68 13.81 4.41 1.75
N SER A 69 13.29 3.71 0.74
CA SER A 69 13.75 3.84 -0.65
C SER A 69 13.11 5.03 -1.38
N LEU A 70 11.87 5.35 -1.05
CA LEU A 70 11.02 6.37 -1.64
C LEU A 70 10.37 7.20 -0.51
N PRO A 71 11.11 8.07 0.20
CA PRO A 71 10.59 8.76 1.38
C PRO A 71 9.30 9.55 1.13
N TYR A 72 9.12 10.13 -0.05
CA TYR A 72 7.90 10.82 -0.45
C TYR A 72 6.66 9.90 -0.49
N GLY A 73 6.85 8.59 -0.68
CA GLY A 73 5.80 7.59 -0.78
C GLY A 73 5.19 7.17 0.55
N CYS A 74 5.74 7.61 1.68
CA CYS A 74 5.31 7.19 3.02
C CYS A 74 4.05 7.94 3.49
N SER A 75 2.88 7.31 3.40
CA SER A 75 1.61 7.87 3.92
C SER A 75 1.56 8.05 5.44
N TYR A 76 2.53 7.49 6.16
CA TYR A 76 2.57 7.55 7.62
C TYR A 76 3.35 8.75 8.16
N ALA A 77 4.22 9.37 7.34
CA ALA A 77 5.17 10.39 7.78
C ALA A 77 4.50 11.64 8.37
N GLU A 78 3.29 11.94 7.92
CA GLU A 78 2.52 13.12 8.33
C GLU A 78 1.55 12.84 9.48
N ARG A 79 1.41 11.58 9.92
CA ARG A 79 0.43 11.21 10.96
C ARG A 79 0.95 11.54 12.35
N ARG A 80 0.19 12.34 13.10
CA ARG A 80 0.42 12.62 14.52
C ARG A 80 0.04 11.42 15.37
N ARG A 81 0.92 11.06 16.30
CA ARG A 81 0.70 9.96 17.25
C ARG A 81 -0.29 10.35 18.34
N MET A 82 -1.13 9.41 18.74
CA MET A 82 -1.95 9.54 19.95
C MET A 82 -1.07 9.69 21.20
N PRO A 83 -1.36 10.64 22.10
CA PRO A 83 -0.69 10.76 23.41
C PRO A 83 -0.88 9.50 24.28
N PRO A 84 0.08 9.16 25.16
CA PRO A 84 1.40 9.78 25.34
C PRO A 84 2.47 9.17 24.39
N GLN A 85 2.27 9.27 23.07
CA GLN A 85 3.09 8.67 22.01
C GLN A 85 2.97 7.14 21.93
N ASN A 86 1.80 6.69 21.47
CA ASN A 86 1.61 5.31 21.06
C ASN A 86 1.83 5.14 19.53
N LYS A 87 1.67 3.90 19.05
CA LYS A 87 1.86 3.52 17.64
C LYS A 87 0.69 3.89 16.71
N PHE A 88 -0.38 4.48 17.23
CA PHE A 88 -1.59 4.82 16.51
C PHE A 88 -1.68 6.31 16.22
N ALA A 89 -2.27 6.63 15.08
CA ALA A 89 -2.60 7.98 14.67
C ALA A 89 -3.77 8.53 15.50
N VAL A 90 -3.72 9.85 15.75
CA VAL A 90 -4.88 10.62 16.22
C VAL A 90 -6.05 10.43 15.25
N PRO A 91 -7.31 10.47 15.70
CA PRO A 91 -8.48 10.23 14.85
C PRO A 91 -8.46 10.97 13.51
N ASP A 92 -8.09 12.25 13.52
CA ASP A 92 -8.07 13.12 12.35
C ASP A 92 -7.07 12.69 11.27
N ASP A 93 -6.01 11.97 11.65
CA ASP A 93 -4.93 11.56 10.75
C ASP A 93 -5.08 10.09 10.30
N ARG A 94 -6.17 9.43 10.71
CA ARG A 94 -6.49 8.07 10.26
C ARG A 94 -7.04 8.13 8.84
N ALA A 95 -6.64 7.16 8.03
CA ALA A 95 -7.26 7.00 6.73
C ALA A 95 -8.65 6.35 6.84
N THR A 96 -9.48 6.60 5.83
CA THR A 96 -10.73 5.87 5.63
C THR A 96 -10.44 4.58 4.85
N PRO A 97 -10.86 3.39 5.35
CA PRO A 97 -10.71 2.16 4.59
C PRO A 97 -11.34 2.25 3.19
N GLY A 98 -10.72 1.62 2.20
CA GLY A 98 -11.18 1.65 0.81
C GLY A 98 -10.68 2.85 -0.01
N THR A 99 -10.02 3.81 0.64
CA THR A 99 -9.44 4.98 -0.05
C THR A 99 -7.97 4.77 -0.41
N ILE A 100 -7.45 5.65 -1.28
CA ILE A 100 -6.04 5.65 -1.69
C ILE A 100 -5.38 6.99 -1.34
N ASP A 101 -4.09 6.95 -1.00
CA ASP A 101 -3.21 8.13 -0.91
C ASP A 101 -2.14 8.04 -2.01
N VAL A 102 -2.11 9.05 -2.88
CA VAL A 102 -1.30 9.10 -4.10
C VAL A 102 -0.13 10.05 -3.91
N ARG A 103 1.06 9.49 -3.76
CA ARG A 103 2.30 10.21 -3.44
C ARG A 103 3.21 10.29 -4.66
N ARG A 104 3.31 11.49 -5.24
CA ARG A 104 4.15 11.74 -6.43
C ARG A 104 5.58 12.12 -6.02
N PRO A 105 6.60 11.82 -6.85
CA PRO A 105 7.94 12.34 -6.65
C PRO A 105 7.95 13.88 -6.59
N PRO A 106 8.82 14.51 -5.76
CA PRO A 106 8.94 15.97 -5.72
C PRO A 106 9.35 16.55 -7.07
N ALA A 107 8.74 17.67 -7.46
CA ALA A 107 9.06 18.37 -8.71
C ALA A 107 10.55 18.77 -8.77
N GLY A 108 11.13 18.76 -9.98
CA GLY A 108 12.51 19.21 -10.21
C GLY A 108 13.60 18.26 -9.73
N THR A 109 13.27 17.14 -9.10
CA THR A 109 14.24 16.08 -8.88
C THR A 109 14.60 15.44 -10.23
N ARG A 110 15.85 14.97 -10.40
CA ARG A 110 16.25 14.07 -11.52
C ARG A 110 15.40 12.77 -11.59
N ALA A 111 14.45 12.63 -10.68
CA ALA A 111 13.50 11.56 -10.46
C ALA A 111 12.24 11.64 -11.34
N THR A 112 12.30 12.29 -12.52
CA THR A 112 11.24 12.14 -13.54
C THR A 112 11.04 10.68 -13.95
N CYS A 113 11.97 9.79 -13.59
CA CYS A 113 11.89 8.36 -13.76
C CYS A 113 11.50 7.58 -12.49
N MET A 114 11.08 8.23 -11.40
CA MET A 114 10.63 7.52 -10.20
C MET A 114 9.09 7.41 -10.19
N PRO A 115 8.54 6.29 -9.72
CA PRO A 115 7.12 6.03 -9.84
C PRO A 115 6.32 6.80 -8.80
N THR A 116 5.06 7.09 -9.10
CA THR A 116 4.08 7.45 -8.08
C THR A 116 3.88 6.27 -7.10
N VAL A 117 3.81 6.54 -5.81
CA VAL A 117 3.48 5.52 -4.80
C VAL A 117 2.00 5.64 -4.44
N ILE A 118 1.23 4.58 -4.66
CA ILE A 118 -0.19 4.50 -4.33
C ILE A 118 -0.35 3.65 -3.08
N ASN A 119 -0.74 4.29 -1.99
CA ASN A 119 -1.03 3.66 -0.71
C ASN A 119 -2.51 3.27 -0.65
N MET A 120 -2.80 1.97 -0.72
CA MET A 120 -4.16 1.43 -0.70
C MET A 120 -4.57 1.12 0.75
N PHE A 121 -5.53 1.86 1.31
CA PHE A 121 -5.99 1.65 2.69
C PHE A 121 -6.99 0.50 2.80
N ALA A 122 -6.54 -0.71 2.47
CA ALA A 122 -7.33 -1.94 2.49
C ALA A 122 -7.16 -2.75 3.80
N GLN A 123 -6.82 -2.06 4.89
CA GLN A 123 -6.64 -2.66 6.20
C GLN A 123 -6.92 -1.62 7.27
N TRP A 124 -7.88 -1.86 8.17
CA TRP A 124 -8.15 -0.91 9.25
C TRP A 124 -6.98 -0.91 10.24
N GLU A 125 -6.75 -2.04 10.92
CA GLU A 125 -5.77 -2.12 12.00
C GLU A 125 -4.55 -2.97 11.64
N MET A 126 -3.38 -2.62 12.18
CA MET A 126 -2.12 -3.34 12.01
C MET A 126 -2.20 -4.80 12.52
N GLY A 127 -1.77 -5.74 11.67
CA GLY A 127 -1.72 -7.18 11.96
C GLY A 127 -2.79 -7.98 11.20
N ALA A 128 -2.96 -9.24 11.58
CA ALA A 128 -3.90 -10.16 10.94
C ALA A 128 -5.35 -9.71 11.14
N ALA A 129 -6.22 -9.99 10.16
CA ALA A 129 -7.65 -9.70 10.24
C ALA A 129 -8.29 -10.26 11.52
N LEU A 130 -9.20 -9.49 12.14
CA LEU A 130 -9.88 -9.77 13.41
C LEU A 130 -8.98 -10.02 14.63
N LYS A 131 -7.65 -9.96 14.49
CA LYS A 131 -6.73 -10.21 15.61
C LYS A 131 -6.79 -9.10 16.66
N TYR A 132 -7.06 -7.88 16.23
CA TYR A 132 -7.07 -6.70 17.09
C TYR A 132 -8.29 -5.83 16.83
N ASN A 133 -8.68 -5.09 17.88
CA ASN A 133 -9.76 -4.11 17.85
C ASN A 133 -9.43 -3.00 18.88
N ARG A 134 -8.20 -2.46 18.80
CA ARG A 134 -7.62 -1.57 19.82
C ARG A 134 -7.94 -0.10 19.58
N VAL A 135 -8.39 0.26 18.37
CA VAL A 135 -8.69 1.63 17.98
C VAL A 135 -10.20 1.78 17.79
N LYS A 136 -10.85 2.65 18.58
CA LYS A 136 -12.31 2.86 18.55
C LYS A 136 -12.69 4.24 18.00
N PRO A 137 -13.89 4.37 17.39
CA PRO A 137 -14.75 3.28 16.92
C PRO A 137 -14.04 2.48 15.81
N ALA A 138 -14.30 1.18 15.73
CA ALA A 138 -13.64 0.30 14.76
C ALA A 138 -14.69 -0.27 13.79
N PRO A 139 -14.43 -0.23 12.47
CA PRO A 139 -15.15 -1.08 11.54
C PRO A 139 -14.80 -2.56 11.78
N LEU A 140 -15.60 -3.46 11.20
CA LEU A 140 -15.31 -4.90 11.21
C LEU A 140 -14.10 -5.21 10.32
N ASP A 141 -12.91 -5.32 10.91
CA ASP A 141 -11.64 -5.56 10.20
C ASP A 141 -11.41 -7.05 9.85
N SER A 142 -12.37 -7.64 9.13
CA SER A 142 -12.34 -9.04 8.68
C SER A 142 -11.58 -9.23 7.36
N LYS A 143 -11.21 -10.48 7.01
CA LYS A 143 -10.59 -10.78 5.70
C LYS A 143 -11.46 -10.32 4.54
N ARG A 144 -12.75 -10.69 4.58
CA ARG A 144 -13.74 -10.28 3.58
C ARG A 144 -13.85 -8.76 3.47
N GLN A 145 -13.82 -8.04 4.59
CA GLN A 145 -13.91 -6.60 4.57
C GLN A 145 -12.64 -5.95 3.99
N ARG A 146 -11.46 -6.50 4.31
CA ARG A 146 -10.19 -6.06 3.71
C ARG A 146 -10.13 -6.33 2.21
N GLU A 147 -10.68 -7.45 1.74
CA GLU A 147 -10.87 -7.73 0.31
C GLU A 147 -11.76 -6.68 -0.34
N ALA A 148 -12.93 -6.36 0.25
CA ALA A 148 -13.82 -5.32 -0.27
C ALA A 148 -13.13 -3.94 -0.34
N TRP A 149 -12.43 -3.53 0.72
CA TRP A 149 -11.66 -2.29 0.69
C TRP A 149 -10.53 -2.31 -0.34
N PHE A 150 -9.95 -3.48 -0.63
CA PHE A 150 -8.96 -3.61 -1.68
C PHE A 150 -9.56 -3.40 -3.07
N GLU A 151 -10.76 -3.93 -3.35
CA GLU A 151 -11.51 -3.67 -4.58
C GLU A 151 -11.84 -2.18 -4.72
N GLU A 152 -12.33 -1.55 -3.66
CA GLU A 152 -12.61 -0.09 -3.64
C GLU A 152 -11.35 0.73 -3.98
N CYS A 153 -10.18 0.33 -3.45
CA CYS A 153 -8.92 0.96 -3.80
C CYS A 153 -8.56 0.78 -5.29
N LEU A 154 -8.82 -0.39 -5.88
CA LEU A 154 -8.59 -0.65 -7.32
C LEU A 154 -9.53 0.18 -8.21
N ASP A 155 -10.78 0.35 -7.79
CA ASP A 155 -11.75 1.21 -8.48
C ASP A 155 -11.32 2.68 -8.37
N ALA A 156 -10.82 3.12 -7.22
CA ALA A 156 -10.26 4.46 -7.04
C ALA A 156 -9.04 4.71 -7.96
N ILE A 157 -8.16 3.71 -8.12
CA ILE A 157 -7.03 3.77 -9.07
C ILE A 157 -7.53 3.92 -10.51
N SER A 158 -8.57 3.18 -10.90
CA SER A 158 -9.20 3.29 -12.24
C SER A 158 -9.76 4.69 -12.49
N GLY A 159 -10.19 5.38 -11.43
CA GLY A 159 -10.73 6.73 -11.45
C GLY A 159 -9.69 7.86 -11.53
N LEU A 160 -8.39 7.58 -11.38
CA LEU A 160 -7.36 8.63 -11.33
C LEU A 160 -7.29 9.50 -12.59
N ARG A 161 -7.03 10.79 -12.39
CA ARG A 161 -6.84 11.79 -13.44
C ARG A 161 -5.57 12.63 -13.14
N PRO A 162 -4.61 12.71 -14.08
CA PRO A 162 -4.53 11.95 -15.34
C PRO A 162 -4.50 10.44 -15.08
N ARG A 163 -4.94 9.67 -16.08
CA ARG A 163 -4.96 8.20 -15.98
C ARG A 163 -3.53 7.69 -16.08
N ILE A 164 -3.14 6.80 -15.16
CA ILE A 164 -1.85 6.12 -15.23
C ILE A 164 -1.84 5.10 -16.38
N SER A 165 -0.68 4.92 -16.98
CA SER A 165 -0.44 3.99 -18.10
C SER A 165 0.11 2.64 -17.64
N SER A 166 0.72 2.58 -16.45
CA SER A 166 1.32 1.35 -15.91
C SER A 166 1.35 1.36 -14.39
N ILE A 167 1.19 0.17 -13.79
CA ILE A 167 1.24 -0.02 -12.34
C ILE A 167 1.85 -1.37 -11.96
N ALA A 168 2.71 -1.37 -10.94
CA ALA A 168 3.23 -2.59 -10.35
C ALA A 168 2.63 -2.87 -8.96
N PHE A 169 2.24 -4.12 -8.74
CA PHE A 169 1.80 -4.65 -7.44
C PHE A 169 2.84 -5.63 -6.89
N PRO A 170 3.11 -5.62 -5.57
CA PRO A 170 3.89 -6.68 -4.95
C PRO A 170 3.10 -8.00 -4.95
N HIS A 171 3.76 -9.10 -5.30
CA HIS A 171 3.24 -10.43 -5.05
C HIS A 171 2.94 -10.63 -3.56
N GLN A 172 1.86 -11.34 -3.23
CA GLN A 172 1.38 -11.52 -1.85
C GLN A 172 0.96 -10.23 -1.13
N ILE A 173 0.51 -9.20 -1.86
CA ILE A 173 -0.18 -8.05 -1.26
C ILE A 173 -1.34 -8.54 -0.38
N GLY A 174 -1.46 -8.00 0.83
CA GLY A 174 -2.48 -8.40 1.80
C GLY A 174 -2.28 -9.77 2.47
N CYS A 175 -1.31 -10.58 2.08
CA CYS A 175 -1.20 -11.98 2.53
C CYS A 175 -0.27 -12.17 3.73
N GLY A 176 0.82 -11.40 3.85
CA GLY A 176 1.84 -11.55 4.90
C GLY A 176 1.33 -11.23 6.33
N LEU A 177 1.73 -10.08 6.89
CA LEU A 177 1.30 -9.69 8.24
C LEU A 177 -0.23 -9.52 8.38
N ALA A 178 -0.93 -9.37 7.26
CA ALA A 178 -2.37 -9.18 7.19
C ALA A 178 -3.17 -10.50 7.13
N GLY A 179 -2.54 -11.63 6.73
CA GLY A 179 -3.17 -12.96 6.74
C GLY A 179 -4.24 -13.21 5.66
N GLY A 180 -4.19 -12.47 4.54
CA GLY A 180 -5.07 -12.65 3.38
C GLY A 180 -4.77 -13.90 2.54
N ASP A 181 -5.61 -14.12 1.53
CA ASP A 181 -5.51 -15.23 0.56
C ASP A 181 -5.03 -14.70 -0.80
N TRP A 182 -3.85 -15.12 -1.24
CA TRP A 182 -3.25 -14.58 -2.47
C TRP A 182 -4.10 -14.84 -3.71
N GLY A 183 -4.76 -15.99 -3.82
CA GLY A 183 -5.59 -16.31 -4.98
C GLY A 183 -6.75 -15.33 -5.15
N ARG A 184 -7.32 -14.85 -4.03
CA ARG A 184 -8.37 -13.81 -4.05
C ARG A 184 -7.80 -12.45 -4.49
N TYR A 185 -6.69 -12.00 -3.90
CA TYR A 185 -6.05 -10.73 -4.26
C TYR A 185 -5.57 -10.71 -5.71
N GLU A 186 -4.96 -11.80 -6.18
CA GLU A 186 -4.56 -11.96 -7.57
C GLU A 186 -5.77 -11.91 -8.51
N GLY A 187 -6.88 -12.55 -8.15
CA GLY A 187 -8.15 -12.49 -8.89
C GLY A 187 -8.68 -11.05 -9.04
N MET A 188 -8.65 -10.26 -7.97
CA MET A 188 -9.05 -8.85 -7.99
C MET A 188 -8.13 -8.01 -8.89
N ILE A 189 -6.81 -8.22 -8.85
CA ILE A 189 -5.85 -7.52 -9.71
C ILE A 189 -6.05 -7.91 -11.19
N LYS A 190 -6.31 -9.20 -11.49
CA LYS A 190 -6.65 -9.67 -12.85
C LYS A 190 -7.90 -9.00 -13.38
N LEU A 191 -8.95 -8.91 -12.56
CA LEU A 191 -10.18 -8.22 -12.95
C LEU A 191 -9.94 -6.72 -13.19
N PHE A 192 -9.12 -6.07 -12.35
CA PHE A 192 -8.70 -4.69 -12.56
C PHE A 192 -7.98 -4.50 -13.90
N ALA A 193 -7.03 -5.38 -14.25
CA ALA A 193 -6.30 -5.33 -15.51
C ALA A 193 -7.25 -5.51 -16.73
N GLN A 194 -8.21 -6.44 -16.63
CA GLN A 194 -9.21 -6.67 -17.68
C GLN A 194 -10.13 -5.47 -17.90
N LYS A 195 -10.58 -4.83 -16.80
CA LYS A 195 -11.40 -3.60 -16.87
C LYS A 195 -10.60 -2.39 -17.37
N ASN A 196 -9.28 -2.43 -17.25
CA ASN A 196 -8.38 -1.34 -17.60
C ASN A 196 -7.32 -1.76 -18.64
N PRO A 197 -7.71 -2.13 -19.88
CA PRO A 197 -6.77 -2.68 -20.87
C PRO A 197 -5.72 -1.69 -21.36
N ALA A 198 -5.87 -0.39 -21.06
CA ALA A 198 -4.88 0.64 -21.36
C ALA A 198 -3.83 0.82 -20.25
N ILE A 199 -3.96 0.10 -19.13
CA ILE A 199 -3.01 0.11 -18.01
C ILE A 199 -2.20 -1.18 -18.07
N GLU A 200 -0.89 -1.06 -18.27
CA GLU A 200 0.02 -2.20 -18.07
C GLU A 200 0.06 -2.57 -16.59
N VAL A 201 -0.26 -3.82 -16.28
CA VAL A 201 -0.22 -4.33 -14.90
C VAL A 201 0.93 -5.30 -14.73
N VAL A 202 1.77 -5.05 -13.73
CA VAL A 202 2.92 -5.90 -13.37
C VAL A 202 2.73 -6.44 -11.95
N ILE A 203 2.97 -7.73 -11.74
CA ILE A 203 3.09 -8.34 -10.41
C ILE A 203 4.56 -8.70 -10.16
N CYS A 204 5.14 -8.10 -9.13
CA CYS A 204 6.56 -8.27 -8.78
C CYS A 204 6.74 -9.32 -7.69
N VAL A 205 7.36 -10.44 -8.04
CA VAL A 205 7.69 -11.55 -7.13
C VAL A 205 9.11 -11.33 -6.59
N LEU A 206 9.26 -11.33 -5.26
CA LEU A 206 10.56 -11.21 -4.61
C LEU A 206 11.36 -12.53 -4.76
N LYS A 207 12.50 -12.49 -5.46
CA LYS A 207 13.43 -13.61 -5.60
C LYS A 207 13.97 -14.04 -4.24
N GLY A 208 14.08 -15.36 -4.03
CA GLY A 208 14.62 -15.93 -2.79
C GLY A 208 13.59 -16.18 -1.68
N GLY A 209 12.30 -15.97 -1.96
CA GLY A 209 11.20 -16.49 -1.13
C GLY A 209 10.90 -15.67 0.12
N GLY A 210 10.03 -14.68 -0.02
CA GLY A 210 9.25 -14.07 1.06
C GLY A 210 10.03 -13.19 2.04
N LEU A 211 9.46 -12.03 2.37
CA LEU A 211 9.75 -11.43 3.68
C LEU A 211 9.49 -12.51 4.71
N THR A 212 10.55 -13.05 5.32
CA THR A 212 10.43 -14.07 6.36
C THR A 212 9.56 -13.50 7.48
N ALA A 213 8.28 -13.85 7.45
CA ALA A 213 7.37 -13.72 8.56
C ALA A 213 7.88 -14.68 9.65
N GLY A 214 8.81 -14.22 10.48
CA GLY A 214 9.27 -14.98 11.64
C GLY A 214 10.78 -15.13 11.75
N ARG A 215 11.47 -14.06 12.12
CA ARG A 215 12.47 -14.17 13.19
C ARG A 215 12.20 -13.08 14.21
N ALA A 216 11.33 -13.43 15.17
CA ALA A 216 11.48 -12.89 16.52
C ALA A 216 12.91 -13.23 16.95
N GLY A 217 13.78 -12.22 17.04
CA GLY A 217 15.06 -12.37 17.70
C GLY A 217 14.82 -12.89 19.13
N PRO A 218 15.72 -13.73 19.65
CA PRO A 218 15.55 -14.33 20.97
C PRO A 218 15.31 -13.24 22.01
N SER A 219 14.24 -13.39 22.77
CA SER A 219 14.02 -12.60 23.98
C SER A 219 15.14 -12.94 24.95
N SER A 220 16.04 -11.99 25.18
CA SER A 220 16.96 -12.03 26.30
C SER A 220 16.17 -11.78 27.59
N ARG A 221 15.45 -12.82 28.05
CA ARG A 221 15.09 -12.98 29.46
C ARG A 221 16.21 -13.78 30.12
N GLY A 222 16.93 -13.16 31.04
CA GLY A 222 17.80 -13.89 31.96
C GLY A 222 18.93 -13.03 32.48
N GLY A 223 18.76 -12.47 33.68
CA GLY A 223 19.84 -11.77 34.37
C GLY A 223 19.36 -10.84 35.47
N LYS A 224 18.67 -11.38 36.48
CA LYS A 224 18.64 -10.74 37.81
C LYS A 224 20.08 -10.73 38.32
N SER A 225 20.73 -9.57 38.36
CA SER A 225 21.93 -9.35 39.14
C SER A 225 21.59 -8.40 40.29
N SER A 226 21.75 -8.97 41.47
CA SER A 226 21.59 -8.39 42.78
C SER A 226 22.46 -7.15 42.96
N ALA A 227 21.93 -6.17 43.67
CA ALA A 227 22.67 -5.00 44.15
C ALA A 227 23.86 -5.40 45.03
N PRO A 228 24.93 -4.58 45.04
CA PRO A 228 25.75 -4.43 46.22
C PRO A 228 25.77 -2.98 46.72
N GLY A 229 25.44 -2.83 48.00
CA GLY A 229 26.18 -2.02 48.97
C GLY A 229 26.32 -0.52 48.71
N ARG A 230 25.55 0.27 49.46
CA ARG A 230 25.97 1.61 49.90
C ARG A 230 27.19 1.48 50.82
N PRO A 231 28.25 2.27 50.61
CA PRO A 231 29.15 2.66 51.70
C PRO A 231 28.66 3.98 52.31
N SER A 232 28.36 3.92 53.60
CA SER A 232 28.28 5.07 54.48
C SER A 232 29.69 5.60 54.75
N HIS A 233 29.98 6.85 54.39
CA HIS A 233 31.07 7.59 55.00
C HIS A 233 30.60 8.98 55.42
N SER A 234 30.64 9.14 56.74
CA SER A 234 30.65 10.37 57.52
C SER A 234 31.76 11.32 57.07
N ALA A 235 31.43 12.60 56.89
CA ALA A 235 32.40 13.69 56.95
C ALA A 235 31.88 14.76 57.92
N SER A 236 32.68 14.99 58.94
CA SER A 236 32.56 15.95 60.04
C SER A 236 32.98 17.36 59.62
N SER A 237 32.49 18.36 60.38
CA SER A 237 33.14 19.63 60.79
C SER A 237 34.02 20.36 59.76
N GLY A 238 33.80 21.63 59.40
CA GLY A 238 33.57 22.76 60.29
C GLY A 238 34.66 23.83 60.03
N SER A 239 34.27 25.10 60.20
CA SER A 239 35.09 26.33 60.31
C SER A 239 35.94 26.79 59.12
N ALA A 240 35.55 27.94 58.57
CA ALA A 240 36.48 28.97 58.09
C ALA A 240 36.00 30.33 58.62
N SER A 241 36.96 31.09 59.12
CA SER A 241 36.88 32.44 59.69
C SER A 241 36.53 33.50 58.65
#